data_AF-A0A1G7CQA9-F1
#
_entry.id   AF-A0A1G7CQA9-F1
#
_cell.length_a   1.000
_cell.length_b   1.000
_cell.length_c   1.000
_cell.angle_alpha   90.00
_cell.angle_beta   90.00
_cell.angle_gamma   90.00
#
_symmetry.space_group_name_H-M   'P 1'
#
loop_
_entity.id
_entity.type
_entity.pdbx_description
1 polymer ?
#
loop_
_entity_poly.entity_id
_entity_poly.type
_entity_poly.pdbx_seq_one_letter_code
_entity_poly.pdbx_strand_id
1 'polypeptide(L)'
;MRSGDTAMVRGDILRARALYERAAAIHPRSSAAAIAAGKSYDPNLLPVFGAGPNLADAAKARAWYERARASGDPAAAALLHALR
;
A
#
# COMPACT_ATOMS: atom_id res chain seq x y z
N MET A 1 -9.75 -2.71 -7.08
CA MET A 1 -9.23 -1.51 -6.40
C MET A 1 -10.33 -0.78 -5.62
N ARG A 2 -11.39 -0.28 -6.28
CA ARG A 2 -12.45 0.56 -5.65
C ARG A 2 -12.93 0.12 -4.25
N SER A 3 -13.21 -1.16 -4.02
CA SER A 3 -13.65 -1.62 -2.68
C SER A 3 -12.56 -1.50 -1.59
N GLY A 4 -11.29 -1.69 -1.96
CA GLY A 4 -10.15 -1.46 -1.08
C GLY A 4 -9.97 0.03 -0.80
N ASP A 5 -10.11 0.87 -1.83
CA ASP A 5 -10.02 2.33 -1.70
C ASP A 5 -11.11 2.89 -0.79
N THR A 6 -12.35 2.40 -0.93
CA THR A 6 -13.44 2.76 -0.02
C THR A 6 -13.17 2.34 1.42
N ALA A 7 -12.57 1.17 1.65
CA ALA A 7 -12.19 0.73 2.98
C ALA A 7 -11.08 1.61 3.57
N MET A 8 -10.05 1.94 2.77
CA MET A 8 -8.93 2.78 3.17
C MET A 8 -9.40 4.17 3.60
N VAL A 9 -10.25 4.82 2.81
CA VAL A 9 -10.79 6.16 3.11
C VAL A 9 -11.65 6.17 4.38
N ARG A 10 -12.28 5.04 4.73
CA ARG A 10 -13.06 4.88 5.97
C ARG A 10 -12.21 4.52 7.18
N GLY A 11 -10.88 4.39 7.02
CA GLY A 11 -9.97 3.95 8.08
C GLY A 11 -10.00 2.44 8.34
N ASP A 12 -10.73 1.65 7.54
CA ASP A 12 -10.73 0.19 7.62
C ASP A 12 -9.51 -0.39 6.89
N ILE A 13 -8.34 -0.15 7.48
CA ILE A 13 -7.04 -0.47 6.90
C ILE A 13 -6.87 -1.97 6.70
N LEU A 14 -7.34 -2.80 7.65
CA LEU A 14 -7.19 -4.25 7.57
C LEU A 14 -7.97 -4.81 6.38
N ARG A 15 -9.19 -4.33 6.15
CA ARG A 15 -9.97 -4.72 4.98
C ARG A 15 -9.35 -4.19 3.69
N ALA A 16 -8.89 -2.94 3.67
CA ALA A 16 -8.24 -2.35 2.51
C ALA A 16 -7.00 -3.16 2.08
N ARG A 17 -6.12 -3.43 3.04
CA ARG A 17 -4.91 -4.25 2.90
C ARG A 17 -5.21 -5.61 2.29
N ALA A 18 -6.14 -6.37 2.89
CA ALA A 18 -6.49 -7.70 2.38
C ALA A 18 -7.00 -7.66 0.92
N LEU A 19 -7.76 -6.62 0.55
CA LEU A 19 -8.25 -6.43 -0.81
C LEU A 19 -7.13 -6.08 -1.79
N TYR A 20 -6.17 -5.24 -1.37
CA TYR A 20 -5.02 -4.87 -2.19
C TYR A 20 -4.05 -6.03 -2.39
N GLU A 21 -3.72 -6.76 -1.33
CA GLU A 21 -2.87 -7.94 -1.39
C GLU A 21 -3.47 -9.01 -2.30
N ARG A 22 -4.77 -9.26 -2.18
CA ARG A 22 -5.49 -10.16 -3.09
C ARG A 22 -5.42 -9.68 -4.54
N ALA A 23 -5.61 -8.39 -4.78
CA ALA A 23 -5.51 -7.83 -6.13
C ALA A 23 -4.09 -8.00 -6.71
N ALA A 24 -3.05 -7.77 -5.90
CA ALA A 24 -1.66 -7.97 -6.30
C ALA A 24 -1.29 -9.46 -6.46
N ALA A 25 -2.00 -10.38 -5.81
CA ALA A 25 -1.87 -11.81 -6.05
C ALA A 25 -2.50 -12.23 -7.38
N ILE A 26 -3.68 -11.71 -7.72
CA ILE A 26 -4.38 -12.00 -8.98
C ILE A 26 -3.65 -11.35 -10.18
N HIS A 27 -3.10 -10.15 -9.99
CA HIS A 27 -2.39 -9.41 -11.03
C HIS A 27 -0.96 -9.06 -10.58
N PRO A 28 0.00 -9.99 -10.70
CA PRO A 28 1.32 -9.81 -10.10
C PRO A 28 2.15 -8.63 -10.63
N ARG A 29 1.85 -8.20 -11.86
CA ARG A 29 2.48 -7.06 -12.55
C ARG A 29 1.75 -5.73 -12.36
N SER A 30 0.68 -5.70 -11.55
CA SER A 30 -0.05 -4.46 -11.28
C SER A 30 0.71 -3.62 -10.25
N SER A 31 1.40 -2.58 -10.73
CA SER A 31 2.04 -1.58 -9.86
C SER A 31 1.02 -0.91 -8.95
N ALA A 32 -0.17 -0.60 -9.46
CA ALA A 32 -1.24 0.03 -8.68
C ALA A 32 -1.68 -0.82 -7.48
N ALA A 33 -1.85 -2.14 -7.66
CA ALA A 33 -2.22 -3.03 -6.57
C ALA A 33 -1.10 -3.16 -5.53
N ALA A 34 0.15 -3.26 -5.98
CA ALA A 34 1.32 -3.31 -5.11
C ALA A 34 1.51 -1.99 -4.33
N ILE A 35 1.36 -0.83 -4.99
CA ILE A 35 1.40 0.49 -4.34
C ILE A 35 0.31 0.58 -3.28
N ALA A 36 -0.93 0.23 -3.60
CA ALA A 36 -2.02 0.33 -2.63
C ALA A 36 -1.82 -0.60 -1.42
N ALA A 37 -1.29 -1.81 -1.64
CA ALA A 37 -0.88 -2.68 -0.55
C ALA A 37 0.21 -2.02 0.31
N GLY A 38 1.25 -1.45 -0.31
CA GLY A 38 2.31 -0.73 0.40
C GLY A 38 1.80 0.45 1.23
N LYS A 39 0.91 1.28 0.67
CA LYS A 39 0.28 2.40 1.38
C LYS A 39 -0.50 1.96 2.62
N SER A 40 -1.07 0.76 2.61
CA SER A 40 -1.79 0.20 3.77
C SER A 40 -0.87 -0.25 4.91
N TYR A 41 0.45 -0.27 4.71
CA TYR A 41 1.47 -0.56 5.72
C TYR A 41 2.33 0.66 6.07
N ASP A 42 2.29 1.70 5.23
CA ASP A 42 3.22 2.83 5.30
C ASP A 42 2.96 3.74 6.52
N PRO A 43 3.92 3.84 7.46
CA PRO A 43 3.76 4.68 8.65
C PRO A 43 3.56 6.17 8.35
N ASN A 44 4.01 6.66 7.19
CA ASN A 44 3.81 8.06 6.81
C ASN A 44 2.39 8.32 6.29
N LEU A 45 1.73 7.31 5.73
CA LEU A 45 0.43 7.46 5.07
C LEU A 45 -0.73 7.03 5.95
N LEU A 46 -0.54 6.05 6.83
CA LEU A 46 -1.60 5.59 7.74
C LEU A 46 -2.25 6.72 8.56
N PRO A 47 -1.51 7.71 9.10
CA PRO A 47 -2.13 8.85 9.79
C PRO A 47 -3.08 9.67 8.92
N VAL A 48 -2.84 9.76 7.61
CA VAL A 48 -3.70 10.47 6.65
C VAL A 48 -5.09 9.82 6.54
N PHE A 49 -5.17 8.51 6.84
CA PHE A 49 -6.40 7.73 6.83
C PHE A 49 -6.97 7.50 8.24
N GLY A 50 -6.49 8.23 9.25
CA GLY A 50 -6.95 8.11 10.64
C GLY A 50 -6.52 6.82 11.33
N ALA A 51 -5.54 6.10 10.78
CA ALA A 51 -5.06 4.84 11.31
C ALA A 51 -3.88 5.01 12.28
N GLY A 52 -3.86 4.18 13.31
CA GLY A 52 -2.82 4.19 14.34
C GLY A 52 -1.50 3.55 13.90
N PRO A 53 -0.38 3.87 14.59
CA PRO A 53 0.94 3.33 14.29
C PRO A 53 1.07 1.82 14.51
N ASN A 54 0.17 1.23 15.28
CA ASN A 54 0.09 -0.22 15.51
C ASN A 54 -0.23 -1.04 14.25
N LEU A 55 -0.78 -0.39 13.21
CA LEU A 55 -1.06 -1.03 11.93
C LEU A 55 0.11 -0.88 10.93
N ALA A 56 1.09 -0.04 11.23
CA ALA A 56 2.21 0.23 10.34
C ALA A 56 3.22 -0.93 10.32
N ASP A 57 3.84 -1.14 9.17
CA ASP A 57 4.97 -2.06 8.98
C ASP A 57 5.81 -1.53 7.81
N ALA A 58 6.83 -0.74 8.14
CA ALA A 58 7.69 -0.10 7.13
C ALA A 58 8.43 -1.13 6.27
N ALA A 59 8.78 -2.30 6.82
CA ALA A 59 9.44 -3.35 6.05
C ALA A 59 8.52 -3.92 4.97
N LYS A 60 7.24 -4.17 5.31
CA LYS A 60 6.24 -4.59 4.33
C LYS A 60 5.91 -3.50 3.32
N ALA A 61 5.78 -2.25 3.76
CA ALA A 61 5.57 -1.12 2.84
C ALA A 61 6.70 -1.05 1.80
N ARG A 62 7.96 -1.14 2.24
CA ARG A 62 9.15 -1.18 1.37
C ARG A 62 9.07 -2.33 0.37
N ALA A 63 8.78 -3.55 0.83
CA ALA A 63 8.69 -4.72 -0.04
C ALA A 63 7.62 -4.55 -1.14
N TRP A 64 6.46 -3.99 -0.79
CA TRP A 64 5.40 -3.70 -1.75
C TRP A 64 5.78 -2.63 -2.76
N TYR A 65 6.42 -1.54 -2.32
CA TYR A 65 6.87 -0.50 -3.23
C TYR A 65 8.03 -0.96 -4.13
N GLU A 66 8.96 -1.77 -3.64
CA GLU A 66 10.01 -2.37 -4.48
C GLU A 66 9.42 -3.24 -5.58
N ARG A 67 8.40 -4.04 -5.23
CA ARG A 67 7.64 -4.82 -6.20
C ARG A 67 6.95 -3.94 -7.24
N ALA A 68 6.36 -2.82 -6.84
CA ALA A 68 5.76 -1.87 -7.77
C ALA A 68 6.82 -1.19 -8.66
N ARG A 69 7.98 -0.83 -8.11
CA ARG A 69 9.11 -0.21 -8.82
C ARG A 69 9.65 -1.12 -9.92
N ALA A 70 9.68 -2.44 -9.68
CA ALA A 70 10.05 -3.43 -10.71
C ALA A 70 9.13 -3.40 -11.95
N SER A 71 7.95 -2.78 -11.84
CA SER A 71 7.00 -2.59 -12.94
C SER A 71 7.27 -1.30 -13.74
N GLY A 72 8.25 -0.48 -13.35
CA GLY A 72 8.58 0.81 -13.97
C GLY A 72 7.73 1.99 -13.48
N ASP A 73 6.95 1.83 -12.41
CA ASP A 73 6.06 2.89 -11.91
C ASP A 73 6.86 3.96 -11.13
N PRO A 74 6.91 5.22 -11.59
CA PRO A 74 7.69 6.27 -10.93
C PRO A 74 7.14 6.64 -9.55
N ALA A 75 5.84 6.42 -9.29
CA ALA A 75 5.25 6.70 -7.98
C ALA A 75 5.85 5.79 -6.90
N ALA A 76 6.24 4.56 -7.26
CA ALA A 76 6.87 3.62 -6.33
C ALA A 76 8.23 4.12 -5.83
N ALA A 77 9.03 4.73 -6.71
CA ALA A 77 10.34 5.29 -6.33
C ALA A 77 10.20 6.47 -5.35
N ALA A 78 9.22 7.36 -5.59
CA ALA A 78 8.93 8.47 -4.69
C ALA A 78 8.46 7.98 -3.31
N LEU A 79 7.59 6.96 -3.28
CA LEU A 79 7.11 6.35 -2.04
C LEU A 79 8.24 5.65 -1.26
N LEU A 80 9.15 4.95 -1.94
CA LEU A 80 10.33 4.34 -1.32
C LEU A 80 11.26 5.38 -0.69
N HIS A 81 11.46 6.50 -1.38
CA HIS A 81 12.30 7.59 -0.89
C HIS A 81 11.71 8.27 0.34
N ALA A 82 10.38 8.44 0.37
CA ALA A 82 9.68 9.08 1.49
C ALA A 82 9.48 8.15 2.71
N LEU A 83 9.59 6.83 2.53
CA LEU A 83 9.34 5.83 3.56
C LEU A 83 10.35 5.95 4.71
N ARG A 84 9.86 6.28 5.90
CA ARG A 84 10.65 6.44 7.13
C ARG A 84 10.86 5.11 7.85
#